data_AF-A0A518B2X3-F1
#
_entry.id   AF-A0A518B2X3-F1
#
_cell.length_a   1.000
_cell.length_b   1.000
_cell.length_c   1.000
_cell.angle_alpha   90.00
_cell.angle_beta   90.00
_cell.angle_gamma   90.00
#
_symmetry.space_group_name_H-M   'P 1'
#
loop_
_entity.id
_entity.type
_entity.pdbx_description
1 polymer ?
#
loop_
_entity_poly.entity_id
_entity_poly.type
_entity_poly.pdbx_seq_one_letter_code
_entity_poly.pdbx_strand_id
1 'polypeptide(L)'
;MNLVPALFRVSPSDFTRGFCAFVSSGSYEPMPVGGPPLIRDPIHVTVKEGSKWPDIASLSFRGWRLLLKREVVTTVLSGSQCLEAFPIVVDKMPKRLQASSVPDYCHVAIVSQIDVELENSNLGTPQVPLRYERLIPKLGSWDGSYFFTMKQFPGPTCCSMAVVELARRHCWKNFYFEPLDTNKRILRHQTNYRGVDYLGETWPPKDWYPVPPQVGRSTEEWILAYLSDDVEESSAARSAIMCLGKEAIPGLAMELDHPDLNHRMKAAQIIESLNLYERDPVDDSTAERVREVYLESPELFGKAPEKGRGSILDPVLPE
;
A
#
# COMPACT_ATOMS: atom_id res chain seq x y z
N MET A 1 -11.68 -16.43 -18.16
CA MET A 1 -10.23 -16.70 -17.96
C MET A 1 -9.75 -15.68 -16.94
N ASN A 2 -9.22 -16.11 -15.79
CA ASN A 2 -8.64 -15.18 -14.83
C ASN A 2 -7.32 -14.67 -15.41
N LEU A 3 -7.20 -13.35 -15.62
CA LEU A 3 -5.99 -12.71 -16.10
C LEU A 3 -4.91 -12.88 -15.03
N VAL A 4 -3.84 -13.63 -15.35
CA VAL A 4 -2.65 -13.71 -14.50
C VAL A 4 -1.96 -12.34 -14.55
N PRO A 5 -1.71 -11.69 -13.40
CA PRO A 5 -0.99 -10.42 -13.40
C PRO A 5 0.42 -10.63 -13.94
N ALA A 6 0.84 -9.79 -14.88
CA ALA A 6 2.20 -9.85 -15.41
C ALA A 6 3.23 -9.24 -14.43
N LEU A 7 2.79 -8.26 -13.65
CA LEU A 7 3.64 -7.37 -12.87
C LEU A 7 3.12 -7.25 -11.43
N PHE A 8 4.06 -7.19 -10.49
CA PHE A 8 3.79 -7.20 -9.05
C PHE A 8 4.55 -6.10 -8.34
N ARG A 9 4.02 -5.64 -7.20
CA ARG A 9 4.78 -4.89 -6.19
C ARG A 9 5.42 -5.90 -5.24
N VAL A 10 6.63 -5.57 -4.81
CA VAL A 10 7.29 -6.31 -3.72
C VAL A 10 7.08 -5.55 -2.43
N SER A 11 6.37 -6.17 -1.50
CA SER A 11 6.04 -5.56 -0.21
C SER A 11 6.70 -6.35 0.92
N PRO A 12 7.37 -5.68 1.88
CA PRO A 12 7.87 -6.35 3.08
C PRO A 12 6.70 -6.88 3.89
N SER A 13 6.85 -8.06 4.48
CA SER A 13 5.78 -8.76 5.21
C SER A 13 5.28 -8.00 6.45
N ASP A 14 3.96 -7.93 6.64
CA ASP A 14 3.35 -7.49 7.91
C ASP A 14 3.63 -8.45 9.09
N PHE A 15 3.90 -9.74 8.82
CA PHE A 15 4.29 -10.71 9.86
C PHE A 15 5.67 -10.40 10.46
N THR A 16 6.49 -9.64 9.74
CA THR A 16 7.62 -8.91 10.31
C THR A 16 7.13 -7.50 10.59
N ARG A 17 6.55 -7.22 11.76
CA ARG A 17 6.25 -5.83 12.18
C ARG A 17 7.40 -4.91 11.71
N GLY A 18 7.11 -4.14 10.66
CA GLY A 18 8.02 -3.47 9.73
C GLY A 18 9.47 -3.89 9.77
N PHE A 19 9.95 -4.86 8.96
CA PHE A 19 11.39 -4.85 8.67
C PHE A 19 11.72 -3.51 8.01
N CYS A 20 12.35 -2.63 8.77
CA CYS A 20 12.50 -1.22 8.43
C CYS A 20 13.97 -0.85 8.62
N ALA A 21 14.69 -0.80 7.52
CA ALA A 21 16.11 -0.50 7.48
C ALA A 21 16.33 0.91 6.92
N PHE A 22 17.21 1.67 7.56
CA PHE A 22 17.57 3.03 7.19
C PHE A 22 19.07 3.08 6.92
N VAL A 23 19.48 3.86 5.93
CA VAL A 23 20.91 4.12 5.69
C VAL A 23 21.44 4.95 6.86
N SER A 24 22.45 4.45 7.57
CA SER A 24 23.13 5.16 8.68
C SER A 24 24.30 6.00 8.18
N SER A 25 25.03 5.51 7.19
CA SER A 25 26.14 6.22 6.55
C SER A 25 26.48 5.64 5.17
N GLY A 26 27.11 6.46 4.34
CA GLY A 26 27.46 6.15 2.95
C GLY A 26 26.94 7.23 2.00
N SER A 27 27.82 7.77 1.16
CA SER A 27 27.41 8.67 0.08
C SER A 27 26.94 7.84 -1.11
N TYR A 28 25.80 8.21 -1.67
CA TYR A 28 25.29 7.63 -2.91
C TYR A 28 25.16 8.75 -3.94
N GLU A 29 26.09 8.79 -4.89
CA GLU A 29 25.89 9.56 -6.11
C GLU A 29 25.28 8.63 -7.17
N PRO A 30 24.08 8.95 -7.72
CA PRO A 30 23.55 8.21 -8.85
C PRO A 30 24.48 8.39 -10.04
N MET A 31 25.09 7.29 -10.50
CA MET A 31 26.03 7.28 -11.61
C MET A 31 25.32 7.12 -12.96
N PRO A 32 25.96 7.53 -14.07
CA PRO A 32 25.44 7.32 -15.42
C PRO A 32 25.31 5.83 -15.77
N VAL A 33 24.25 5.53 -16.53
CA VAL A 33 23.81 4.19 -16.94
C VAL A 33 24.85 3.49 -17.84
N GLY A 34 25.13 2.20 -17.59
CA GLY A 34 25.72 1.31 -18.61
C GLY A 34 27.05 0.59 -18.30
N GLY A 35 27.48 0.49 -17.04
CA GLY A 35 28.67 -0.28 -16.65
C GLY A 35 28.34 -1.68 -16.09
N PRO A 36 29.32 -2.61 -16.02
CA PRO A 36 29.16 -3.84 -15.25
C PRO A 36 28.95 -3.52 -13.75
N PRO A 37 28.27 -4.39 -12.97
CA PRO A 37 28.08 -4.18 -11.54
C PRO A 37 29.44 -4.05 -10.83
N LEU A 38 29.78 -2.84 -10.40
CA LEU A 38 30.97 -2.59 -9.59
C LEU A 38 30.57 -2.68 -8.12
N ILE A 39 31.16 -3.61 -7.39
CA ILE A 39 31.07 -3.67 -5.92
C ILE A 39 31.82 -2.45 -5.38
N ARG A 40 31.08 -1.44 -4.89
CA ARG A 40 31.64 -0.25 -4.24
C ARG A 40 31.59 -0.37 -2.72
N ASP A 41 32.04 0.68 -2.03
CA ASP A 41 32.02 0.80 -0.58
C ASP A 41 30.69 0.31 0.02
N PRO A 42 30.74 -0.41 1.15
CA PRO A 42 29.55 -0.96 1.76
C PRO A 42 28.59 0.14 2.19
N ILE A 43 27.30 -0.12 2.01
CA ILE A 43 26.23 0.72 2.53
C ILE A 43 25.92 0.28 3.95
N HIS A 44 25.99 1.22 4.87
CA HIS A 44 25.71 0.96 6.28
C HIS A 44 24.24 1.21 6.57
N VAL A 45 23.60 0.25 7.26
CA VAL A 45 22.17 0.32 7.57
C VAL A 45 21.88 0.05 9.05
N THR A 46 20.87 0.74 9.55
CA THR A 46 20.24 0.51 10.86
C THR A 46 18.86 -0.09 10.65
N VAL A 47 18.64 -1.30 11.16
CA VAL A 47 17.34 -1.95 11.23
C VAL A 47 16.64 -1.50 12.51
N LYS A 48 15.48 -0.84 12.39
CA LYS A 48 14.72 -0.36 13.56
C LYS A 48 13.73 -1.39 14.09
N GLU A 49 13.14 -2.16 13.18
CA GLU A 49 12.03 -3.07 13.47
C GLU A 49 12.19 -4.37 12.66
N GLY A 50 11.46 -5.43 13.06
CA GLY A 50 11.53 -6.76 12.45
C GLY A 50 11.66 -7.89 13.47
N SER A 51 11.10 -9.04 13.13
CA SER A 51 11.15 -10.29 13.92
C SER A 51 11.91 -11.41 13.24
N LYS A 52 12.04 -11.37 11.91
CA LYS A 52 12.74 -12.34 11.07
C LYS A 52 13.41 -11.61 9.91
N TRP A 53 14.49 -12.18 9.40
CA TRP A 53 15.20 -11.67 8.22
C TRP A 53 14.49 -12.09 6.93
N PRO A 54 14.08 -11.15 6.05
CA PRO A 54 13.43 -11.48 4.79
C PRO A 54 14.41 -11.72 3.64
N ASP A 55 14.04 -12.54 2.66
CA ASP A 55 14.89 -12.74 1.47
C ASP A 55 14.93 -11.47 0.59
N ILE A 56 13.84 -10.70 0.60
CA ILE A 56 13.72 -9.38 -0.03
C ILE A 56 13.19 -8.38 1.00
N ALA A 57 13.91 -7.27 1.19
CA ALA A 57 13.55 -6.19 2.09
C ALA A 57 13.53 -4.85 1.36
N SER A 58 12.89 -3.84 1.97
CA SER A 58 12.93 -2.46 1.49
C SER A 58 13.69 -1.57 2.48
N LEU A 59 14.45 -0.61 1.94
CA LEU A 59 15.05 0.49 2.70
C LEU A 59 14.11 1.69 2.68
N SER A 60 13.80 2.20 3.86
CA SER A 60 13.04 3.43 4.06
C SER A 60 13.96 4.65 4.04
N PHE A 61 14.52 5.00 2.88
CA PHE A 61 15.30 6.23 2.70
C PHE A 61 15.19 6.78 1.28
N ARG A 62 14.59 7.99 1.13
CA ARG A 62 14.47 8.77 -0.13
C ARG A 62 14.38 7.89 -1.39
N GLY A 63 13.28 7.15 -1.49
CA GLY A 63 13.04 6.19 -2.57
C GLY A 63 13.03 4.75 -2.04
N TRP A 64 12.13 3.93 -2.56
CA TRP A 64 12.04 2.52 -2.18
C TRP A 64 13.20 1.78 -2.84
N ARG A 65 14.17 1.39 -2.04
CA ARG A 65 15.34 0.63 -2.48
C ARG A 65 15.22 -0.80 -1.97
N LEU A 66 15.65 -1.77 -2.77
CA LEU A 66 15.64 -3.18 -2.35
C LEU A 66 16.94 -3.58 -1.67
N LEU A 67 16.77 -4.38 -0.62
CA LEU A 67 17.79 -5.26 -0.06
C LEU A 67 17.45 -6.67 -0.47
N LEU A 68 18.38 -7.35 -1.09
CA LEU A 68 18.25 -8.76 -1.46
C LEU A 68 19.36 -9.53 -0.75
N LYS A 69 19.05 -10.71 -0.21
CA LYS A 69 20.12 -11.61 0.23
C LYS A 69 21.02 -11.93 -0.96
N ARG A 70 22.32 -12.14 -0.71
CA ARG A 70 23.29 -12.43 -1.77
C ARG A 70 22.88 -13.61 -2.64
N GLU A 71 22.33 -14.66 -2.04
CA GLU A 71 21.80 -15.82 -2.79
C GLU A 71 20.70 -15.44 -3.77
N VAL A 72 19.77 -14.57 -3.37
CA VAL A 72 18.70 -14.02 -4.23
C VAL A 72 19.29 -13.21 -5.36
N VAL A 73 20.27 -12.35 -5.05
CA VAL A 73 20.99 -11.55 -6.06
C VAL A 73 21.63 -12.44 -7.10
N THR A 74 22.36 -13.49 -6.70
CA THR A 74 22.99 -14.43 -7.65
C THR A 74 21.96 -15.10 -8.55
N THR A 75 20.82 -15.53 -7.99
CA THR A 75 19.73 -16.12 -8.78
C THR A 75 19.15 -15.13 -9.79
N VAL A 76 18.85 -13.91 -9.36
CA VAL A 76 18.23 -12.86 -10.20
C VAL A 76 19.22 -12.34 -11.26
N LEU A 77 20.48 -12.09 -10.90
CA LEU A 77 21.52 -11.58 -11.81
C LEU A 77 21.87 -12.57 -12.91
N SER A 78 21.71 -13.87 -12.67
CA SER A 78 21.90 -14.89 -13.71
C SER A 78 20.90 -14.73 -14.87
N GLY A 79 19.77 -14.03 -14.63
CA GLY A 79 18.71 -13.78 -15.62
C GLY A 79 18.45 -12.32 -15.97
N SER A 80 19.20 -11.34 -15.44
CA SER A 80 18.89 -9.91 -15.63
C SER A 80 20.13 -9.02 -15.76
N GLN A 81 20.13 -8.12 -16.76
CA GLN A 81 21.25 -7.23 -17.09
C GLN A 81 21.22 -5.87 -16.35
N CYS A 82 20.21 -5.59 -15.50
CA CYS A 82 19.88 -4.22 -15.09
C CYS A 82 20.01 -3.94 -13.58
N LEU A 83 20.90 -4.64 -12.89
CA LEU A 83 21.02 -4.58 -11.43
C LEU A 83 22.49 -4.39 -11.02
N GLU A 84 22.75 -3.35 -10.23
CA GLU A 84 24.02 -3.18 -9.53
C GLU A 84 23.86 -3.55 -8.06
N ALA A 85 24.79 -4.33 -7.50
CA ALA A 85 24.73 -4.82 -6.14
C ALA A 85 25.82 -4.21 -5.25
N PHE A 86 25.40 -3.59 -4.15
CA PHE A 86 26.27 -2.98 -3.15
C PHE A 86 26.18 -3.77 -1.84
N PRO A 87 27.30 -4.21 -1.24
CA PRO A 87 27.26 -4.96 0.01
C PRO A 87 26.67 -4.10 1.13
N ILE A 88 25.92 -4.73 2.03
CA ILE A 88 25.27 -4.07 3.16
C ILE A 88 25.95 -4.49 4.45
N VAL A 89 26.24 -3.51 5.28
CA VAL A 89 26.69 -3.72 6.66
C VAL A 89 25.56 -3.26 7.59
N VAL A 90 25.08 -4.15 8.44
CA VAL A 90 24.06 -3.82 9.44
C VAL A 90 24.74 -3.35 10.72
N ASP A 91 24.70 -2.04 10.99
CA ASP A 91 25.34 -1.44 12.17
C ASP A 91 24.53 -1.70 13.46
N LYS A 92 23.20 -1.64 13.34
CA LYS A 92 22.27 -1.68 14.46
C LYS A 92 21.04 -2.47 14.08
N MET A 93 20.54 -3.28 15.02
CA MET A 93 19.35 -4.11 14.84
C MET A 93 18.64 -4.36 16.18
N PRO A 94 17.31 -4.60 16.16
CA PRO A 94 16.55 -4.92 17.36
C PRO A 94 17.00 -6.26 17.96
N LYS A 95 16.87 -6.40 19.30
CA LYS A 95 17.27 -7.60 20.05
C LYS A 95 16.71 -8.91 19.47
N ARG A 96 15.50 -8.88 18.91
CA ARG A 96 14.85 -10.06 18.32
C ARG A 96 15.60 -10.62 17.12
N LEU A 97 16.26 -9.77 16.33
CA LEU A 97 17.08 -10.20 15.18
C LEU A 97 18.51 -10.61 15.59
N GLN A 98 19.01 -10.09 16.72
CA GLN A 98 20.34 -10.43 17.25
C GLN A 98 20.51 -11.91 17.61
N ALA A 99 19.39 -12.61 17.86
CA ALA A 99 19.39 -14.06 18.14
C ALA A 99 19.74 -14.92 16.91
N SER A 100 19.80 -14.32 15.72
CA SER A 100 20.13 -14.97 14.45
C SER A 100 21.30 -14.25 13.78
N SER A 101 22.11 -14.99 13.00
CA SER A 101 23.16 -14.36 12.19
C SER A 101 22.55 -13.40 11.18
N VAL A 102 23.18 -12.24 11.00
CA VAL A 102 22.80 -11.27 9.97
C VAL A 102 23.07 -11.92 8.61
N PRO A 103 22.07 -12.03 7.72
CA PRO A 103 22.29 -12.50 6.36
C PRO A 103 23.19 -11.54 5.59
N ASP A 104 23.94 -12.09 4.64
CA ASP A 104 24.71 -11.30 3.68
C ASP A 104 23.74 -10.64 2.69
N TYR A 105 23.42 -9.37 2.94
CA TYR A 105 22.55 -8.57 2.08
C TYR A 105 23.37 -7.73 1.10
N CYS A 106 22.77 -7.52 -0.07
CA CYS A 106 23.17 -6.51 -1.02
C CYS A 106 22.02 -5.54 -1.24
N HIS A 107 22.31 -4.25 -1.31
CA HIS A 107 21.42 -3.29 -1.92
C HIS A 107 21.48 -3.44 -3.43
N VAL A 108 20.33 -3.50 -4.08
CA VAL A 108 20.26 -3.51 -5.53
C VAL A 108 19.72 -2.19 -6.07
N ALA A 109 20.52 -1.53 -6.90
CA ALA A 109 20.10 -0.35 -7.64
C ALA A 109 19.35 -0.80 -8.90
N ILE A 110 18.11 -0.35 -9.03
CA ILE A 110 17.21 -0.71 -10.13
C ILE A 110 17.27 0.41 -11.16
N VAL A 111 17.81 0.10 -12.32
CA VAL A 111 17.97 1.07 -13.41
C VAL A 111 16.74 1.10 -14.32
N SER A 112 16.05 -0.04 -14.45
CA SER A 112 14.87 -0.14 -15.32
C SER A 112 13.67 0.62 -14.77
N GLN A 113 12.93 1.25 -15.68
CA GLN A 113 11.72 2.00 -15.40
C GLN A 113 10.63 1.66 -16.41
N ILE A 114 9.40 1.65 -15.95
CA ILE A 114 8.21 1.51 -16.79
C ILE A 114 7.36 2.77 -16.69
N ASP A 115 6.71 3.14 -17.80
CA ASP A 115 5.72 4.20 -17.82
C ASP A 115 4.39 3.74 -17.22
N VAL A 116 3.67 4.69 -16.61
CA VAL A 116 2.29 4.49 -16.17
C VAL A 116 1.32 5.02 -17.21
N GLU A 117 0.28 4.25 -17.50
CA GLU A 117 -0.84 4.70 -18.31
C GLU A 117 -1.77 5.59 -17.47
N LEU A 118 -1.58 6.90 -17.61
CA LEU A 118 -2.24 7.90 -16.75
C LEU A 118 -3.77 7.85 -16.90
N GLU A 119 -4.28 7.81 -18.12
CA GLU A 119 -5.72 7.80 -18.41
C GLU A 119 -6.42 6.60 -17.75
N ASN A 120 -5.95 5.38 -18.01
CA ASN A 120 -6.55 4.17 -17.44
C ASN A 120 -6.33 4.05 -15.92
N SER A 121 -5.36 4.78 -15.37
CA SER A 121 -5.15 4.88 -13.92
C SER A 121 -6.07 5.91 -13.26
N ASN A 122 -6.94 6.60 -14.02
CA ASN A 122 -7.72 7.75 -13.57
C ASN A 122 -6.84 8.87 -12.99
N LEU A 123 -5.64 9.05 -13.57
CA LEU A 123 -4.69 10.07 -13.16
C LEU A 123 -4.57 11.10 -14.28
N GLY A 124 -4.79 12.37 -13.93
CA GLY A 124 -4.42 13.50 -14.79
C GLY A 124 -2.92 13.76 -14.79
N THR A 125 -2.52 15.01 -15.04
CA THR A 125 -1.12 15.46 -14.91
C THR A 125 -0.63 15.24 -13.46
N PRO A 126 0.56 14.67 -13.24
CA PRO A 126 1.02 14.34 -11.90
C PRO A 126 1.25 15.60 -11.03
N GLN A 127 0.33 15.87 -10.09
CA GLN A 127 0.55 16.83 -9.01
C GLN A 127 0.96 16.10 -7.72
N VAL A 128 2.13 16.44 -7.18
CA VAL A 128 2.66 15.89 -5.93
C VAL A 128 1.93 16.55 -4.75
N PRO A 129 1.46 15.80 -3.72
CA PRO A 129 1.61 14.36 -3.53
C PRO A 129 0.48 13.54 -4.18
N LEU A 130 0.88 12.58 -5.03
CA LEU A 130 -0.03 11.68 -5.74
C LEU A 130 -0.56 10.60 -4.80
N ARG A 131 -1.70 10.87 -4.14
CA ARG A 131 -2.62 9.78 -3.74
C ARG A 131 -3.17 9.17 -5.04
N TYR A 132 -2.81 7.93 -5.33
CA TYR A 132 -3.35 7.16 -6.44
C TYR A 132 -4.06 5.92 -5.89
N GLU A 133 -5.18 5.56 -6.51
CA GLU A 133 -5.92 4.36 -6.13
C GLU A 133 -5.36 3.13 -6.86
N ARG A 134 -5.06 3.27 -8.14
CA ARG A 134 -4.56 2.20 -9.00
C ARG A 134 -3.46 2.75 -9.90
N LEU A 135 -2.46 1.92 -10.21
CA LEU A 135 -1.45 2.23 -11.21
C LEU A 135 -1.51 1.15 -12.28
N ILE A 136 -1.80 1.55 -13.51
CA ILE A 136 -1.81 0.66 -14.65
C ILE A 136 -0.50 0.86 -15.43
N PRO A 137 0.35 -0.17 -15.51
CA PRO A 137 1.61 -0.09 -16.25
C PRO A 137 1.36 -0.03 -17.76
N LYS A 138 2.09 0.83 -18.46
CA LYS A 138 2.11 0.86 -19.93
C LYS A 138 3.07 -0.23 -20.43
N LEU A 139 2.55 -1.43 -20.65
CA LEU A 139 3.36 -2.63 -20.95
C LEU A 139 4.32 -2.46 -22.14
N GLY A 140 3.95 -1.66 -23.16
CA GLY A 140 4.84 -1.39 -24.31
C GLY A 140 6.11 -0.58 -23.97
N SER A 141 6.19 0.01 -22.78
CA SER A 141 7.40 0.69 -22.28
C SER A 141 8.29 -0.21 -21.42
N TRP A 142 7.84 -1.44 -21.11
CA TRP A 142 8.59 -2.38 -20.31
C TRP A 142 9.65 -3.08 -21.17
N ASP A 143 10.89 -3.09 -20.68
CA ASP A 143 12.04 -3.72 -21.32
C ASP A 143 12.18 -5.23 -21.02
N GLY A 144 11.24 -5.83 -20.28
CA GLY A 144 11.30 -7.23 -19.83
C GLY A 144 12.15 -7.46 -18.58
N SER A 145 12.62 -6.39 -17.92
CA SER A 145 13.38 -6.47 -16.67
C SER A 145 12.64 -7.19 -15.55
N TYR A 146 13.41 -7.89 -14.70
CA TYR A 146 12.88 -8.61 -13.54
C TYR A 146 12.43 -7.67 -12.43
N PHE A 147 13.18 -6.59 -12.22
CA PHE A 147 12.87 -5.54 -11.27
C PHE A 147 12.90 -4.20 -11.99
N PHE A 148 11.94 -3.34 -11.67
CA PHE A 148 11.80 -2.01 -12.27
C PHE A 148 11.09 -1.06 -11.29
N THR A 149 11.14 0.23 -11.61
CA THR A 149 10.41 1.28 -10.90
C THR A 149 9.43 2.00 -11.84
N MET A 150 8.52 2.79 -11.29
CA MET A 150 7.57 3.58 -12.10
C MET A 150 8.18 4.96 -12.39
N LYS A 151 8.29 5.33 -13.68
CA LYS A 151 8.98 6.58 -14.08
C LYS A 151 8.34 7.84 -13.52
N GLN A 152 7.00 7.92 -13.58
CA GLN A 152 6.23 9.09 -13.15
C GLN A 152 5.96 9.12 -11.64
N PHE A 153 6.17 8.00 -10.93
CA PHE A 153 5.77 7.84 -9.53
C PHE A 153 6.92 7.27 -8.69
N PRO A 154 7.62 8.09 -7.89
CA PRO A 154 8.52 7.56 -6.87
C PRO A 154 7.69 6.76 -5.87
N GLY A 155 7.96 5.47 -5.75
CA GLY A 155 7.04 4.57 -5.06
C GLY A 155 7.55 3.14 -5.08
N PRO A 156 6.66 2.14 -5.23
CA PRO A 156 7.01 0.76 -4.96
C PRO A 156 8.08 0.26 -5.92
N THR A 157 8.95 -0.60 -5.40
CA THR A 157 9.71 -1.47 -6.27
C THR A 157 8.78 -2.54 -6.83
N CYS A 158 8.84 -2.70 -8.15
CA CYS A 158 8.03 -3.66 -8.87
C CYS A 158 8.90 -4.81 -9.39
N CYS A 159 8.26 -5.95 -9.65
CA CYS A 159 8.88 -7.09 -10.28
C CYS A 159 7.95 -7.78 -11.28
N SER A 160 8.52 -8.62 -12.14
CA SER A 160 7.78 -9.44 -13.08
C SER A 160 7.34 -10.78 -12.46
N MET A 161 6.43 -11.48 -13.14
CA MET A 161 6.04 -12.86 -12.81
C MET A 161 7.23 -13.83 -12.71
N ALA A 162 8.29 -13.62 -13.50
CA ALA A 162 9.49 -14.45 -13.44
C ALA A 162 10.16 -14.41 -12.05
N VAL A 163 10.13 -13.26 -11.38
CA VAL A 163 10.63 -13.13 -10.00
C VAL A 163 9.77 -13.90 -9.01
N VAL A 164 8.44 -13.90 -9.21
CA VAL A 164 7.51 -14.68 -8.38
C VAL A 164 7.76 -16.18 -8.53
N GLU A 165 8.01 -16.65 -9.76
CA GLU A 165 8.35 -18.05 -10.03
C GLU A 165 9.70 -18.46 -9.43
N LEU A 166 10.71 -17.58 -9.49
CA LEU A 166 11.99 -17.79 -8.81
C LEU A 166 11.79 -17.86 -7.29
N ALA A 167 11.03 -16.95 -6.72
CA ALA A 167 10.71 -16.94 -5.30
C ALA A 167 10.03 -18.24 -4.86
N ARG A 168 9.08 -18.75 -5.67
CA ARG A 168 8.46 -20.05 -5.43
C ARG A 168 9.47 -21.19 -5.49
N ARG A 169 10.25 -21.27 -6.58
CA ARG A 169 11.23 -22.35 -6.82
C ARG A 169 12.27 -22.45 -5.71
N HIS A 170 12.71 -21.31 -5.20
CA HIS A 170 13.75 -21.21 -4.18
C HIS A 170 13.18 -21.00 -2.76
N CYS A 171 11.85 -21.08 -2.61
CA CYS A 171 11.16 -20.95 -1.33
C CYS A 171 11.57 -19.70 -0.54
N TRP A 172 11.68 -18.55 -1.21
CA TRP A 172 11.95 -17.28 -0.54
C TRP A 172 10.78 -16.92 0.42
N LYS A 173 11.04 -16.18 1.50
CA LYS A 173 10.15 -16.01 2.65
C LYS A 173 10.26 -14.63 3.30
N ASN A 174 9.25 -14.32 4.12
CA ASN A 174 9.09 -13.11 4.93
C ASN A 174 8.91 -11.80 4.10
N PHE A 175 8.35 -11.91 2.91
CA PHE A 175 7.84 -10.81 2.09
C PHE A 175 6.67 -11.35 1.25
N TYR A 176 5.95 -10.49 0.56
CA TYR A 176 4.86 -10.92 -0.31
C TYR A 176 4.81 -10.09 -1.60
N PHE A 177 4.10 -10.65 -2.59
CA PHE A 177 3.82 -9.99 -3.86
C PHE A 177 2.38 -9.49 -3.87
N GLU A 178 2.15 -8.31 -4.44
CA GLU A 178 0.81 -7.80 -4.75
C GLU A 178 0.73 -7.54 -6.25
N PRO A 179 -0.36 -7.88 -6.96
CA PRO A 179 -0.53 -7.44 -8.34
C PRO A 179 -0.40 -5.91 -8.44
N LEU A 180 0.40 -5.43 -9.38
CA LEU A 180 0.76 -4.01 -9.49
C LEU A 180 -0.45 -3.11 -9.69
N ASP A 181 -1.46 -3.62 -10.36
CA ASP A 181 -2.70 -2.94 -10.67
C ASP A 181 -3.79 -3.17 -9.60
N THR A 182 -3.45 -3.70 -8.42
CA THR A 182 -4.42 -3.79 -7.32
C THR A 182 -4.78 -2.39 -6.83
N ASN A 183 -6.09 -2.17 -6.65
CA ASN A 183 -6.61 -0.93 -6.06
C ASN A 183 -6.16 -0.83 -4.58
N LYS A 184 -5.43 0.23 -4.25
CA LYS A 184 -4.93 0.52 -2.90
C LYS A 184 -6.04 0.75 -1.90
N ARG A 185 -7.21 1.19 -2.35
CA ARG A 185 -8.41 1.30 -1.51
C ARG A 185 -8.81 -0.07 -0.97
N ILE A 186 -8.87 -1.07 -1.85
CA ILE A 186 -9.14 -2.46 -1.46
C ILE A 186 -8.06 -2.95 -0.48
N LEU A 187 -6.78 -2.78 -0.83
CA LEU A 187 -5.67 -3.23 0.03
C LEU A 187 -5.70 -2.61 1.44
N ARG A 188 -6.08 -1.33 1.55
CA ARG A 188 -6.16 -0.63 2.82
C ARG A 188 -7.29 -1.15 3.73
N HIS A 189 -8.40 -1.57 3.12
CA HIS A 189 -9.61 -1.97 3.85
C HIS A 189 -9.79 -3.49 3.92
N GLN A 190 -8.96 -4.26 3.20
CA GLN A 190 -8.90 -5.71 3.30
C GLN A 190 -7.78 -6.13 4.27
N THR A 191 -8.10 -6.20 5.56
CA THR A 191 -7.13 -6.48 6.64
C THR A 191 -6.53 -7.89 6.60
N ASN A 192 -7.16 -8.81 5.86
CA ASN A 192 -6.77 -10.21 5.79
C ASN A 192 -5.94 -10.57 4.55
N TYR A 193 -5.80 -9.65 3.58
CA TYR A 193 -4.97 -9.91 2.41
C TYR A 193 -3.49 -9.90 2.80
N ARG A 194 -2.78 -10.98 2.48
CA ARG A 194 -1.36 -11.18 2.80
C ARG A 194 -0.47 -11.24 1.54
N GLY A 195 -0.98 -10.73 0.43
CA GLY A 195 -0.36 -10.89 -0.89
C GLY A 195 -0.70 -12.23 -1.55
N VAL A 196 -0.12 -12.43 -2.72
CA VAL A 196 -0.22 -13.66 -3.51
C VAL A 196 0.40 -14.81 -2.75
N ASP A 197 -0.35 -15.91 -2.58
CA ASP A 197 0.16 -17.15 -1.99
C ASP A 197 1.01 -17.94 -3.00
N TYR A 198 2.21 -17.44 -3.28
CA TYR A 198 3.12 -18.06 -4.24
C TYR A 198 3.83 -19.31 -3.71
N LEU A 199 3.74 -19.61 -2.42
CA LEU A 199 4.27 -20.84 -1.80
C LEU A 199 3.19 -21.89 -1.55
N GLY A 200 1.91 -21.56 -1.75
CA GLY A 200 0.79 -22.46 -1.58
C GLY A 200 0.88 -23.73 -2.43
N GLU A 201 0.18 -24.77 -2.01
CA GLU A 201 0.17 -26.07 -2.71
C GLU A 201 -0.36 -25.96 -4.14
N THR A 202 -1.31 -25.04 -4.36
CA THR A 202 -1.91 -24.80 -5.68
C THR A 202 -1.19 -23.64 -6.38
N TRP A 203 -0.56 -23.91 -7.53
CA TRP A 203 0.11 -22.90 -8.35
C TRP A 203 -0.24 -23.07 -9.85
N PRO A 204 -0.65 -22.00 -10.54
CA PRO A 204 -0.90 -20.65 -10.02
C PRO A 204 -2.09 -20.60 -9.04
N PRO A 205 -2.13 -19.63 -8.10
CA PRO A 205 -3.28 -19.45 -7.23
C PRO A 205 -4.52 -19.09 -8.06
N LYS A 206 -5.70 -19.47 -7.57
CA LYS A 206 -6.97 -19.08 -8.19
C LYS A 206 -7.26 -17.59 -7.98
N ASP A 207 -6.91 -17.10 -6.79
CA ASP A 207 -7.20 -15.75 -6.32
C ASP A 207 -5.92 -14.92 -6.29
N TRP A 208 -5.64 -14.23 -7.41
CA TRP A 208 -4.50 -13.33 -7.53
C TRP A 208 -4.73 -11.99 -6.83
N TYR A 209 -5.99 -11.56 -6.77
CA TYR A 209 -6.41 -10.28 -6.23
C TYR A 209 -7.19 -10.48 -4.94
N PRO A 210 -7.10 -9.54 -3.98
CA PRO A 210 -7.99 -9.54 -2.83
C PRO A 210 -9.44 -9.39 -3.27
N VAL A 211 -10.35 -10.14 -2.64
CA VAL A 211 -11.79 -9.87 -2.76
C VAL A 211 -12.08 -8.52 -2.10
N PRO A 212 -12.70 -7.56 -2.81
CA PRO A 212 -13.08 -6.28 -2.21
C PRO A 212 -14.02 -6.50 -1.02
N PRO A 213 -13.85 -5.79 0.12
CA PRO A 213 -14.67 -5.99 1.32
C PRO A 213 -16.18 -5.80 1.10
N GLN A 214 -16.56 -4.98 0.11
CA GLN A 214 -17.96 -4.69 -0.21
C GLN A 214 -18.67 -5.78 -1.02
N VAL A 215 -17.96 -6.77 -1.54
CA VAL A 215 -18.58 -7.84 -2.35
C VAL A 215 -19.47 -8.72 -1.49
N GLY A 216 -20.66 -9.03 -1.99
CA GLY A 216 -21.59 -10.01 -1.40
C GLY A 216 -22.80 -9.42 -0.67
N ARG A 217 -22.89 -8.09 -0.51
CA ARG A 217 -24.06 -7.37 0.00
C ARG A 217 -24.28 -6.08 -0.78
N SER A 218 -25.50 -5.54 -0.74
CA SER A 218 -25.80 -4.22 -1.31
C SER A 218 -25.20 -3.09 -0.46
N THR A 219 -25.14 -1.88 -1.03
CA THR A 219 -24.71 -0.68 -0.31
C THR A 219 -25.57 -0.42 0.92
N GLU A 220 -26.89 -0.56 0.79
CA GLU A 220 -27.86 -0.38 1.87
C GLU A 220 -27.65 -1.42 2.97
N GLU A 221 -27.43 -2.69 2.62
CA GLU A 221 -27.14 -3.75 3.59
C GLU A 221 -25.87 -3.48 4.38
N TRP A 222 -24.83 -2.93 3.73
CA TRP A 222 -23.61 -2.53 4.43
C TRP A 222 -23.82 -1.32 5.35
N ILE A 223 -24.63 -0.35 4.95
CA ILE A 223 -24.99 0.81 5.77
C ILE A 223 -25.74 0.36 7.04
N LEU A 224 -26.75 -0.51 6.89
CA LEU A 224 -27.49 -1.06 8.02
C LEU A 224 -26.58 -1.87 8.97
N ALA A 225 -25.70 -2.71 8.41
CA ALA A 225 -24.72 -3.47 9.18
C ALA A 225 -23.73 -2.58 9.94
N TYR A 226 -23.31 -1.45 9.36
CA TYR A 226 -22.44 -0.49 10.02
C TYR A 226 -23.12 0.20 11.22
N LEU A 227 -24.41 0.48 11.09
CA LEU A 227 -25.19 1.20 12.10
C LEU A 227 -25.68 0.30 13.23
N SER A 228 -25.61 -1.02 13.06
CA SER A 228 -25.94 -2.01 14.08
C SER A 228 -25.06 -1.89 15.34
N ASP A 229 -25.49 -2.52 16.41
CA ASP A 229 -24.76 -2.59 17.68
C ASP A 229 -23.76 -3.76 17.74
N ASP A 230 -23.74 -4.64 16.74
CA ASP A 230 -22.74 -5.69 16.63
C ASP A 230 -21.40 -5.08 16.22
N VAL A 231 -20.42 -5.14 17.13
CA VAL A 231 -19.11 -4.51 16.96
C VAL A 231 -18.31 -5.14 15.81
N GLU A 232 -18.39 -6.46 15.63
CA GLU A 232 -17.66 -7.15 14.57
C GLU A 232 -18.27 -6.86 13.22
N GLU A 233 -19.60 -6.94 13.12
CA GLU A 233 -20.33 -6.62 11.89
C GLU A 233 -20.18 -5.15 11.51
N SER A 234 -20.28 -4.23 12.48
CA SER A 234 -20.07 -2.80 12.25
C SER A 234 -18.63 -2.50 11.79
N SER A 235 -17.63 -3.19 12.35
CA SER A 235 -16.24 -3.04 11.91
C SER A 235 -16.01 -3.53 10.48
N ALA A 236 -16.56 -4.69 10.11
CA ALA A 236 -16.48 -5.23 8.74
C ALA A 236 -17.22 -4.31 7.75
N ALA A 237 -18.41 -3.85 8.11
CA ALA A 237 -19.21 -2.94 7.31
C ALA A 237 -18.52 -1.58 7.11
N ARG A 238 -17.82 -1.06 8.12
CA ARG A 238 -16.98 0.14 7.98
C ARG A 238 -15.95 -0.04 6.87
N SER A 239 -15.26 -1.18 6.82
CA SER A 239 -14.28 -1.45 5.75
C SER A 239 -14.94 -1.55 4.37
N ALA A 240 -16.12 -2.16 4.27
CA ALA A 240 -16.91 -2.21 3.04
C ALA A 240 -17.34 -0.82 2.56
N ILE A 241 -17.92 0.01 3.43
CA ILE A 241 -18.34 1.38 3.14
C ILE A 241 -17.13 2.23 2.72
N MET A 242 -16.02 2.13 3.45
CA MET A 242 -14.79 2.81 3.07
C MET A 242 -14.25 2.35 1.71
N CYS A 243 -14.54 1.12 1.29
CA CYS A 243 -14.18 0.62 -0.04
C CYS A 243 -15.17 1.02 -1.14
N LEU A 244 -16.46 1.16 -0.83
CA LEU A 244 -17.49 1.72 -1.73
C LEU A 244 -17.25 3.21 -2.02
N GLY A 245 -16.87 3.96 -0.99
CA GLY A 245 -16.58 5.38 -1.12
C GLY A 245 -17.81 6.23 -1.32
N LYS A 246 -17.74 7.13 -2.31
CA LYS A 246 -18.82 8.08 -2.60
C LYS A 246 -20.16 7.42 -2.89
N GLU A 247 -20.15 6.20 -3.43
CA GLU A 247 -21.36 5.41 -3.69
C GLU A 247 -22.21 5.19 -2.42
N ALA A 248 -21.59 5.19 -1.23
CA ALA A 248 -22.30 5.02 0.03
C ALA A 248 -22.88 6.34 0.59
N ILE A 249 -22.44 7.51 0.11
CA ILE A 249 -22.82 8.81 0.68
C ILE A 249 -24.33 9.05 0.63
N PRO A 250 -25.06 8.82 -0.49
CA PRO A 250 -26.49 9.09 -0.54
C PRO A 250 -27.28 8.30 0.51
N GLY A 251 -26.97 7.01 0.69
CA GLY A 251 -27.62 6.19 1.72
C GLY A 251 -27.27 6.66 3.13
N LEU A 252 -26.00 6.95 3.40
CA LEU A 252 -25.56 7.48 4.69
C LEU A 252 -26.18 8.84 5.02
N ALA A 253 -26.39 9.68 4.00
CA ALA A 253 -27.02 10.98 4.16
C ALA A 253 -28.50 10.85 4.56
N MET A 254 -29.21 9.78 4.19
CA MET A 254 -30.56 9.53 4.67
C MET A 254 -30.58 9.24 6.18
N GLU A 255 -29.55 8.55 6.67
CA GLU A 255 -29.43 8.16 8.09
C GLU A 255 -29.08 9.34 9.02
N LEU A 256 -28.74 10.51 8.47
CA LEU A 256 -28.57 11.74 9.25
C LEU A 256 -29.89 12.31 9.78
N ASP A 257 -31.06 11.85 9.32
CA ASP A 257 -32.37 12.25 9.86
C ASP A 257 -32.96 11.21 10.84
N HIS A 258 -32.18 10.17 11.18
CA HIS A 258 -32.66 9.10 12.05
C HIS A 258 -33.04 9.64 13.46
N PRO A 259 -34.14 9.17 14.09
CA PRO A 259 -34.58 9.70 15.38
C PRO A 259 -33.59 9.44 16.54
N ASP A 260 -32.75 8.41 16.42
CA ASP A 260 -31.66 8.13 17.36
C ASP A 260 -30.40 8.94 17.03
N LEU A 261 -29.95 9.75 17.99
CA LEU A 261 -28.72 10.53 17.89
C LEU A 261 -27.47 9.66 17.69
N ASN A 262 -27.37 8.49 18.33
CA ASN A 262 -26.20 7.63 18.18
C ASN A 262 -26.07 7.12 16.74
N HIS A 263 -27.21 6.83 16.11
CA HIS A 263 -27.28 6.41 14.72
C HIS A 263 -26.81 7.53 13.78
N ARG A 264 -27.36 8.74 13.96
CA ARG A 264 -26.93 9.94 13.20
C ARG A 264 -25.45 10.22 13.38
N MET A 265 -24.92 10.09 14.60
CA MET A 265 -23.50 10.28 14.88
C MET A 265 -22.61 9.26 14.16
N LYS A 266 -22.98 7.98 14.12
CA LYS A 266 -22.24 6.95 13.35
C LYS A 266 -22.22 7.32 11.86
N ALA A 267 -23.37 7.70 11.29
CA ALA A 267 -23.48 8.13 9.89
C ALA A 267 -22.61 9.37 9.60
N ALA A 268 -22.68 10.40 10.44
CA ALA A 268 -21.87 11.62 10.32
C ALA A 268 -20.36 11.33 10.39
N GLN A 269 -19.91 10.44 11.28
CA GLN A 269 -18.50 10.06 11.41
C GLN A 269 -17.94 9.35 10.18
N ILE A 270 -18.71 8.46 9.56
CA ILE A 270 -18.26 7.75 8.36
C ILE A 270 -18.31 8.67 7.12
N ILE A 271 -19.31 9.56 7.01
CA ILE A 271 -19.35 10.59 5.95
C ILE A 271 -18.12 11.51 6.06
N GLU A 272 -17.79 11.98 7.25
CA GLU A 272 -16.60 12.80 7.47
C GLU A 272 -15.31 12.05 7.11
N SER A 273 -15.23 10.76 7.48
CA SER A 273 -14.12 9.90 7.07
C SER A 273 -14.02 9.86 5.55
N LEU A 274 -15.12 9.55 4.84
CA LEU A 274 -15.17 9.52 3.38
C LEU A 274 -14.76 10.87 2.78
N ASN A 275 -15.27 11.99 3.29
CA ASN A 275 -14.93 13.33 2.82
C ASN A 275 -13.42 13.64 2.92
N LEU A 276 -12.76 13.24 4.01
CA LEU A 276 -11.31 13.41 4.18
C LEU A 276 -10.47 12.51 3.24
N TYR A 277 -11.05 11.41 2.76
CA TYR A 277 -10.39 10.49 1.85
C TYR A 277 -10.62 10.82 0.38
N GLU A 278 -11.85 11.23 0.03
CA GLU A 278 -12.28 11.59 -1.30
C GLU A 278 -11.79 13.01 -1.65
N ARG A 279 -11.19 13.21 -2.82
CA ARG A 279 -10.65 14.52 -3.24
C ARG A 279 -11.72 15.57 -3.59
N ASP A 280 -12.96 15.17 -3.50
CA ASP A 280 -14.10 15.95 -3.96
C ASP A 280 -15.07 15.97 -2.77
N PRO A 281 -15.34 17.17 -2.21
CA PRO A 281 -16.12 17.29 -1.01
C PRO A 281 -17.53 16.73 -1.19
N VAL A 282 -18.16 16.38 -0.07
CA VAL A 282 -19.60 16.12 -0.05
C VAL A 282 -20.35 17.42 -0.39
N ASP A 283 -21.58 17.31 -0.89
CA ASP A 283 -22.40 18.47 -1.19
C ASP A 283 -22.69 19.30 0.09
N ASP A 284 -22.91 20.60 -0.08
CA ASP A 284 -23.09 21.54 1.03
C ASP A 284 -24.24 21.15 1.96
N SER A 285 -25.32 20.58 1.42
CA SER A 285 -26.48 20.16 2.21
C SER A 285 -26.14 18.98 3.13
N THR A 286 -25.44 17.97 2.61
CA THR A 286 -24.92 16.87 3.42
C THR A 286 -23.90 17.37 4.45
N ALA A 287 -23.00 18.28 4.06
CA ALA A 287 -22.01 18.86 4.95
C ALA A 287 -22.65 19.62 6.13
N GLU A 288 -23.68 20.42 5.86
CA GLU A 288 -24.40 21.19 6.88
C GLU A 288 -25.11 20.27 7.88
N ARG A 289 -25.82 19.24 7.39
CA ARG A 289 -26.49 18.24 8.24
C ARG A 289 -25.50 17.45 9.10
N VAL A 290 -24.31 17.13 8.58
CA VAL A 290 -23.23 16.56 9.40
C VAL A 290 -22.83 17.52 10.52
N ARG A 291 -22.64 18.82 10.24
CA ARG A 291 -22.29 19.80 11.28
C ARG A 291 -23.37 19.92 12.35
N GLU A 292 -24.64 19.95 11.97
CA GLU A 292 -25.77 19.99 12.90
C GLU A 292 -25.74 18.80 13.88
N VAL A 293 -25.55 17.58 13.36
CA VAL A 293 -25.41 16.38 14.19
C VAL A 293 -24.26 16.50 15.20
N TYR A 294 -23.11 17.04 14.80
CA TYR A 294 -21.99 17.26 15.71
C TYR A 294 -22.26 18.37 16.76
N LEU A 295 -23.05 19.40 16.42
CA LEU A 295 -23.44 20.47 17.35
C LEU A 295 -24.41 19.98 18.42
N GLU A 296 -25.23 18.98 18.11
CA GLU A 296 -26.16 18.36 19.08
C GLU A 296 -25.45 17.53 20.16
N SER A 297 -24.18 17.15 19.98
CA SER A 297 -23.41 16.40 20.99
C SER A 297 -21.93 16.81 21.08
N PRO A 298 -21.63 17.95 21.73
CA PRO A 298 -20.25 18.43 21.93
C PRO A 298 -19.37 17.46 22.71
N GLU A 299 -19.96 16.62 23.57
CA GLU A 299 -19.24 15.63 24.37
C GLU A 299 -18.74 14.43 23.54
N LEU A 300 -19.46 14.08 22.47
CA LEU A 300 -19.03 13.07 21.49
C LEU A 300 -18.05 13.65 20.44
N PHE A 301 -17.96 14.97 20.34
CA PHE A 301 -17.03 15.71 19.46
C PHE A 301 -15.56 15.39 19.78
N GLY A 302 -15.24 15.04 21.03
CA GLY A 302 -13.90 14.59 21.44
C GLY A 302 -13.43 13.28 20.78
N LYS A 303 -14.32 12.57 20.06
CA LYS A 303 -14.03 11.39 19.23
C LYS A 303 -14.08 11.67 17.73
N ALA A 304 -14.31 12.91 17.30
CA ALA A 304 -14.26 13.27 15.89
C ALA A 304 -12.84 12.99 15.34
N PRO A 305 -12.69 12.59 14.06
CA PRO A 305 -11.37 12.49 13.44
C PRO A 305 -10.64 13.84 13.57
N GLU A 306 -9.33 13.80 13.82
CA GLU A 306 -8.50 14.98 14.05
C GLU A 306 -8.80 16.08 13.02
N LYS A 307 -8.92 17.35 13.48
CA LYS A 307 -9.04 18.52 12.60
C LYS A 307 -7.92 18.48 11.56
N GLY A 308 -8.28 18.13 10.32
CA GLY A 308 -7.37 18.03 9.19
C GLY A 308 -7.89 18.90 8.07
N ARG A 309 -6.99 19.53 7.32
CA ARG A 309 -7.34 20.40 6.19
C ARG A 309 -8.31 19.68 5.24
N GLY A 310 -9.52 20.21 5.11
CA GLY A 310 -10.58 19.62 4.29
C GLY A 310 -11.63 18.84 5.10
N SER A 311 -11.63 18.96 6.43
CA SER A 311 -12.69 18.46 7.30
C SER A 311 -13.99 19.22 7.05
N ILE A 312 -15.15 18.55 7.14
CA ILE A 312 -16.45 19.24 7.11
C ILE A 312 -16.56 20.20 8.30
N LEU A 313 -15.87 19.88 9.41
CA LEU A 313 -15.86 20.64 10.66
C LEU A 313 -14.83 21.79 10.66
N ASP A 314 -14.04 21.96 9.61
CA ASP A 314 -13.19 23.14 9.47
C ASP A 314 -14.11 24.38 9.34
N PRO A 315 -13.83 25.48 10.08
CA PRO A 315 -14.59 26.70 9.90
C PRO A 315 -14.41 27.18 8.46
N VAL A 316 -15.52 27.40 7.75
CA VAL A 316 -15.52 28.09 6.46
C VAL A 316 -15.01 29.51 6.73
N LEU A 317 -13.72 29.73 6.53
CA LEU A 317 -13.18 31.09 6.53
C LEU A 317 -13.76 31.78 5.30
N PRO A 318 -14.51 32.88 5.45
CA PRO A 318 -14.92 33.66 4.30
C PRO A 318 -13.68 34.18 3.57
N GLU A 319 -13.69 34.12 2.24
CA GLU A 319 -12.67 34.72 1.36
C GLU A 319 -12.57 36.24 1.56
#